data_AF-X0U6J4-F1
#
_entry.id   AF-X0U6J4-F1
#
_cell.length_a   1.000
_cell.length_b   1.000
_cell.length_c   1.000
_cell.angle_alpha   90.00
_cell.angle_beta   90.00
_cell.angle_gamma   90.00
#
_symmetry.space_group_name_H-M   'P 1'
#
loop_
_entity.id
_entity.type
_entity.pdbx_description
1 polymer ?
#
loop_
_entity_poly.entity_id
_entity_poly.type
_entity_poly.pdbx_seq_one_letter_code
_entity_poly.pdbx_strand_id
1 'polypeptide(L)'
;MIRFMYPEKREVSEIILNIPQKHTQKPLIGFLYPEEILKVFQSVDLKKKDGVRDYALLHLLYDSGARASEITTLNIDYFNPKEKTLGILGKGNRYRLIELKPRTVQLLELYISKYRA
;
A
#
# COMPACT_ATOMS: atom_id res chain seq x y z
N MET A 1 16.63 24.76 -11.60
CA MET A 1 16.48 25.62 -10.40
C MET A 1 17.54 25.34 -9.34
N ILE A 2 17.74 24.12 -8.85
CA ILE A 2 18.71 23.83 -7.76
C ILE A 2 20.15 24.29 -8.06
N ARG A 3 20.67 24.05 -9.28
CA ARG A 3 22.01 24.51 -9.70
C ARG A 3 22.23 26.02 -9.64
N PHE A 4 21.16 26.81 -9.81
CA PHE A 4 21.21 28.28 -9.77
C PHE A 4 20.91 28.83 -8.36
N MET A 5 20.12 28.11 -7.56
CA MET A 5 19.77 28.52 -6.19
C MET A 5 20.87 28.17 -5.17
N TYR A 6 21.73 27.19 -5.45
CA TYR A 6 22.79 26.71 -4.54
C TYR A 6 24.10 26.49 -5.33
N PRO A 7 24.86 27.56 -5.64
CA PRO A 7 26.09 27.49 -6.46
C PRO A 7 27.15 26.55 -5.90
N GLU A 8 27.23 26.42 -4.58
CA GLU A 8 28.14 25.51 -3.87
C GLU A 8 27.87 24.02 -4.15
N LYS A 9 26.66 23.67 -4.62
CA LYS A 9 26.28 22.30 -4.99
C LYS A 9 26.35 22.05 -6.50
N ARG A 10 26.99 22.95 -7.26
CA ARG A 10 27.01 22.90 -8.72
C ARG A 10 27.58 21.58 -9.25
N GLU A 11 28.75 21.16 -8.76
CA GLU A 11 29.40 19.93 -9.20
C GLU A 11 28.50 18.70 -9.00
N VAL A 12 27.89 18.56 -7.82
CA VAL A 12 26.96 17.46 -7.51
C VAL A 12 25.72 17.51 -8.43
N SER A 13 25.18 18.71 -8.68
CA SER A 13 24.03 18.86 -9.58
C SER A 13 24.36 18.50 -11.03
N GLU A 14 25.58 18.81 -11.50
CA GLU A 14 26.05 18.46 -12.83
C GLU A 14 26.28 16.94 -12.94
N ILE A 15 26.83 16.29 -11.90
CA ILE A 15 26.95 14.82 -11.84
C ILE A 15 25.56 14.17 -11.97
N ILE A 16 24.57 14.62 -11.19
CA ILE A 16 23.21 14.06 -11.24
C ILE A 16 22.56 14.26 -12.61
N LEU A 17 22.70 15.43 -13.22
CA LEU A 17 22.17 15.73 -14.55
C LEU A 17 22.84 14.90 -15.65
N ASN A 18 24.13 14.59 -15.46
CA ASN A 18 24.91 13.76 -16.38
C ASN A 18 24.68 12.26 -16.19
N ILE A 19 23.90 11.83 -15.18
CA ILE A 19 23.46 10.44 -15.09
C ILE A 19 22.65 10.15 -16.36
N PRO A 20 23.16 9.32 -17.28
CA PRO A 20 22.48 9.08 -18.54
C PRO A 20 21.13 8.45 -18.23
N GLN A 21 20.06 9.01 -18.80
CA GLN A 21 18.75 8.39 -18.69
C GLN A 21 18.86 7.00 -19.30
N LYS A 22 18.65 5.96 -18.49
CA LYS A 22 18.73 4.58 -18.96
C LYS A 22 17.62 4.36 -19.99
N HIS A 23 17.94 4.53 -21.27
CA HIS A 23 17.05 4.28 -22.40
C HIS A 23 16.93 2.76 -22.63
N THR A 24 16.39 2.06 -21.64
CA THR A 24 15.98 0.67 -21.77
C THR A 24 14.48 0.65 -22.00
N GLN A 25 13.99 -0.21 -22.89
CA GLN A 25 12.57 -0.48 -22.98
C GLN A 25 12.08 -0.89 -21.60
N LYS A 26 11.19 -0.09 -21.01
CA LYS A 26 10.57 -0.47 -19.74
C LYS A 26 9.68 -1.67 -20.07
N PRO A 27 9.94 -2.86 -19.51
CA PRO A 27 9.02 -3.97 -19.71
C PRO A 27 7.63 -3.50 -19.26
N LEU A 28 6.61 -3.84 -20.04
CA LEU A 28 5.24 -3.60 -19.62
C LEU A 28 5.05 -4.28 -18.26
N ILE A 29 4.69 -3.49 -17.26
CA ILE A 29 4.36 -4.03 -15.94
C ILE A 29 3.09 -4.85 -16.15
N GLY A 30 3.19 -6.17 -15.96
CA GLY A 30 2.04 -7.07 -16.04
C GLY A 30 0.97 -6.65 -15.04
N PHE A 31 -0.28 -6.85 -15.42
CA PHE A 31 -1.43 -6.71 -14.53
C PHE A 31 -2.04 -8.09 -14.27
N LEU A 32 -2.81 -8.20 -13.19
CA LEU A 32 -3.54 -9.43 -12.87
C LEU A 32 -4.99 -9.31 -13.33
N TYR A 33 -5.49 -10.36 -13.96
CA TYR A 33 -6.92 -10.51 -14.24
C TYR A 33 -7.68 -10.85 -12.95
N PRO A 34 -9.00 -10.57 -12.88
CA PRO A 34 -9.81 -10.86 -11.69
C PRO A 34 -9.69 -12.32 -11.20
N GLU A 35 -9.60 -13.27 -12.13
CA GLU A 35 -9.42 -14.70 -11.81
C GLU A 35 -8.07 -14.99 -11.13
N GLU A 36 -7.01 -14.30 -11.53
CA GLU A 36 -5.69 -14.45 -10.94
C GLU A 36 -5.64 -13.84 -9.54
N ILE A 37 -6.31 -12.70 -9.34
CA ILE A 37 -6.47 -12.10 -8.01
C ILE A 37 -7.23 -13.04 -7.07
N LEU A 38 -8.27 -13.72 -7.56
CA LEU A 38 -8.98 -14.74 -6.79
C LEU A 38 -8.06 -15.91 -6.42
N LYS A 39 -7.19 -16.36 -7.33
CA LYS A 39 -6.18 -17.39 -7.02
C LYS A 39 -5.21 -16.92 -5.93
N VAL A 40 -4.78 -15.66 -5.95
CA VAL A 40 -3.95 -15.08 -4.88
C VAL A 40 -4.67 -15.15 -3.54
N PHE A 41 -5.94 -14.75 -3.47
CA PHE A 41 -6.72 -14.86 -2.23
C PHE A 41 -6.90 -16.31 -1.77
N GLN A 42 -7.12 -17.25 -2.68
CA GLN A 42 -7.30 -18.67 -2.38
C GLN A 42 -6.00 -19.36 -1.97
N SER A 43 -4.84 -18.80 -2.29
CA SER A 43 -3.54 -19.35 -1.89
C SER A 43 -3.25 -19.22 -0.39
N VAL A 44 -4.03 -18.41 0.33
CA VAL A 44 -3.86 -18.20 1.76
C VAL A 44 -4.47 -19.34 2.55
N ASP A 45 -3.65 -20.04 3.33
CA ASP A 45 -4.10 -21.08 4.24
C ASP A 45 -4.67 -20.48 5.53
N LEU A 46 -6.00 -20.45 5.61
CA LEU A 46 -6.74 -19.93 6.77
C LEU A 46 -6.59 -20.78 8.04
N LYS A 47 -6.04 -22.00 7.96
CA LYS A 47 -5.80 -22.85 9.14
C LYS A 47 -4.54 -22.45 9.89
N LYS A 48 -3.63 -21.70 9.26
CA LYS A 48 -2.43 -21.19 9.91
C LYS A 48 -2.78 -20.10 10.92
N LYS A 49 -1.97 -19.98 11.97
CA LYS A 49 -2.11 -18.94 13.01
C LYS A 49 -2.26 -17.53 12.44
N ASP A 50 -1.48 -17.23 11.40
CA ASP A 50 -1.46 -15.92 10.74
C ASP A 50 -2.33 -15.86 9.47
N GLY A 51 -2.98 -16.97 9.08
CA GLY A 51 -3.70 -17.07 7.81
C GLY A 51 -4.85 -16.07 7.68
N VAL A 52 -5.59 -15.86 8.76
CA VAL A 52 -6.69 -14.87 8.78
C VAL A 52 -6.16 -13.44 8.65
N ARG A 53 -5.00 -13.14 9.29
CA ARG A 53 -4.33 -11.85 9.16
C ARG A 53 -3.94 -11.61 7.70
N ASP A 54 -3.22 -12.55 7.12
CA ASP A 54 -2.64 -12.39 5.78
C ASP A 54 -3.76 -12.29 4.73
N TYR A 55 -4.86 -13.04 4.91
CA TYR A 55 -6.05 -12.92 4.06
C TYR A 55 -6.71 -11.55 4.17
N ALA A 56 -6.90 -11.02 5.39
CA ALA A 56 -7.46 -9.68 5.59
C ALA A 56 -6.56 -8.58 4.99
N LEU A 57 -5.24 -8.71 5.16
CA LEU A 57 -4.26 -7.76 4.61
C LEU A 57 -4.26 -7.75 3.08
N LEU A 58 -4.38 -8.92 2.43
CA LEU A 58 -4.45 -8.99 0.96
C LEU A 58 -5.73 -8.35 0.41
N HIS A 59 -6.88 -8.55 1.07
CA HIS A 59 -8.11 -7.85 0.71
C HIS A 59 -7.97 -6.34 0.90
N LEU A 60 -7.35 -5.91 2.01
CA LEU A 60 -7.11 -4.50 2.26
C LEU A 60 -6.17 -3.87 1.22
N LEU A 61 -5.08 -4.53 0.86
CA LEU A 61 -4.16 -4.08 -0.21
C LEU A 61 -4.90 -3.89 -1.54
N TYR A 62 -5.68 -4.89 -1.92
CA TYR A 62 -6.45 -4.88 -3.16
C TYR A 62 -7.50 -3.77 -3.19
N ASP A 63 -8.16 -3.54 -2.06
CA ASP A 63 -9.28 -2.60 -1.99
C ASP A 63 -8.83 -1.13 -1.83
N SER A 64 -7.81 -0.90 -1.00
CA SER A 64 -7.32 0.44 -0.68
C SER A 64 -6.34 1.02 -1.71
N GLY A 65 -5.67 0.15 -2.48
CA GLY A 65 -4.53 0.56 -3.32
C GLY A 65 -3.38 1.16 -2.50
N ALA A 66 -3.31 0.87 -1.19
CA ALA A 66 -2.23 1.33 -0.32
C ALA A 66 -0.95 0.55 -0.57
N ARG A 67 0.19 1.18 -0.27
CA ARG A 67 1.48 0.48 -0.31
C ARG A 67 1.58 -0.48 0.88
N ALA A 68 2.29 -1.58 0.71
CA ALA A 68 2.58 -2.49 1.82
C ALA A 68 3.19 -1.76 3.03
N SER A 69 4.08 -0.79 2.78
CA SER A 69 4.68 0.05 3.83
C SER A 69 3.66 0.90 4.58
N GLU A 70 2.64 1.42 3.89
CA GLU A 70 1.58 2.23 4.51
C GLU A 70 0.71 1.34 5.40
N ILE A 71 0.42 0.12 4.95
CA ILE A 71 -0.37 -0.86 5.71
C ILE A 71 0.37 -1.35 6.95
N THR A 72 1.68 -1.59 6.87
CA THR A 72 2.47 -2.02 8.03
C THR A 72 2.52 -0.97 9.15
N THR A 73 2.29 0.30 8.83
CA THR A 73 2.26 1.41 9.80
C THR A 73 0.86 1.86 10.19
N LEU A 74 -0.19 1.13 9.77
CA LEU A 74 -1.56 1.47 10.08
C LEU A 74 -1.82 1.41 11.59
N ASN A 75 -2.58 2.40 12.08
CA ASN A 75 -3.19 2.36 13.39
C ASN A 75 -4.67 1.97 13.26
N ILE A 76 -5.13 1.08 14.13
CA ILE A 76 -6.53 0.61 14.20
C ILE A 76 -7.47 1.78 14.53
N ASP A 77 -7.01 2.79 15.27
CA ASP A 77 -7.81 3.98 15.61
C ASP A 77 -8.26 4.77 14.36
N TYR A 78 -7.59 4.59 13.23
CA TYR A 78 -7.95 5.22 11.96
C TYR A 78 -8.95 4.42 11.13
N PHE A 79 -9.37 3.23 11.59
CA PHE A 79 -10.38 2.41 10.95
C PHE A 79 -11.74 2.64 11.60
N ASN A 80 -12.71 3.12 10.81
CA ASN A 80 -14.09 3.28 11.25
C ASN A 80 -14.99 2.28 10.49
N PRO A 81 -15.38 1.16 11.11
CA PRO A 81 -16.21 0.15 10.45
C PRO A 81 -17.63 0.63 10.15
N LYS A 82 -18.19 1.54 10.95
CA LYS A 82 -19.57 2.06 10.76
C LYS A 82 -19.67 2.88 9.48
N GLU A 83 -18.72 3.79 9.29
CA GLU A 83 -18.62 4.62 8.09
C GLU A 83 -17.88 3.91 6.95
N LYS A 84 -17.36 2.70 7.19
CA LYS A 84 -16.54 1.92 6.24
C LYS A 84 -15.32 2.69 5.74
N THR A 85 -14.73 3.52 6.59
CA THR A 85 -13.60 4.36 6.22
C THR A 85 -12.30 3.95 6.89
N LEU A 86 -11.19 4.22 6.22
CA LEU A 86 -9.84 4.04 6.74
C LEU A 86 -8.97 5.26 6.47
N GLY A 87 -8.36 5.79 7.51
CA GLY A 87 -7.33 6.81 7.40
C GLY A 87 -5.96 6.19 7.11
N ILE A 88 -5.29 6.67 6.05
CA ILE A 88 -3.93 6.22 5.68
C ILE A 88 -2.99 7.41 5.67
N LEU A 89 -1.83 7.26 6.33
CA LEU A 89 -0.75 8.23 6.28
C LEU A 89 0.12 7.98 5.03
N GLY A 90 0.07 8.93 4.10
CA GLY A 90 0.82 8.87 2.84
C GLY A 90 2.13 9.67 2.86
N LYS A 91 2.76 9.73 1.69
CA LYS A 91 4.00 10.50 1.47
C LYS A 91 3.80 11.98 1.83
N GLY A 92 4.80 12.55 2.49
CA GLY A 92 4.78 13.95 2.92
C GLY A 92 3.95 14.19 4.19
N ASN A 93 3.70 13.12 4.97
CA ASN A 93 2.96 13.16 6.23
C ASN A 93 1.52 13.68 6.05
N ARG A 94 0.88 13.31 4.93
CA ARG A 94 -0.48 13.72 4.60
C ARG A 94 -1.44 12.53 4.75
N TYR A 95 -2.52 12.75 5.49
CA TYR A 95 -3.58 11.77 5.63
C TYR A 95 -4.51 11.80 4.42
N ARG A 96 -4.98 10.61 4.03
CA ARG A 96 -6.13 10.44 3.15
C ARG A 96 -7.15 9.54 3.83
N LEU A 97 -8.41 9.88 3.65
CA LEU A 97 -9.52 9.01 4.04
C LEU A 97 -9.95 8.23 2.79
N ILE A 98 -10.10 6.92 2.93
CA ILE A 98 -10.61 6.06 1.86
C ILE A 98 -11.84 5.31 2.35
N GLU A 99 -12.75 5.01 1.43
CA GLU A 99 -13.87 4.11 1.67
C GLU A 99 -13.48 2.69 1.28
N LEU A 100 -13.82 1.73 2.15
CA LEU A 100 -13.56 0.31 1.95
C LEU A 100 -14.84 -0.41 1.53
N LYS A 101 -14.68 -1.44 0.70
CA LYS A 101 -15.78 -2.33 0.34
C LYS A 101 -16.26 -3.10 1.58
N PRO A 102 -17.57 -3.44 1.66
CA PRO A 102 -18.14 -4.15 2.80
C PRO A 102 -17.40 -5.44 3.17
N ARG A 103 -16.92 -6.19 2.18
CA ARG A 103 -16.17 -7.44 2.41
C ARG A 103 -14.86 -7.19 3.16
N THR A 104 -14.13 -6.14 2.80
CA THR A 104 -12.87 -5.77 3.45
C THR A 104 -13.11 -5.36 4.90
N VAL A 105 -14.15 -4.54 5.13
CA VAL A 105 -14.56 -4.12 6.48
C VAL A 105 -14.86 -5.32 7.36
N GLN A 106 -15.68 -6.26 6.88
CA GLN A 106 -16.03 -7.49 7.61
C GLN A 106 -14.81 -8.34 7.97
N LEU A 107 -13.84 -8.47 7.05
CA LEU A 107 -12.61 -9.22 7.31
C LEU A 107 -11.72 -8.55 8.36
N LEU A 108 -11.63 -7.22 8.31
CA LEU A 108 -10.88 -6.45 9.31
C LEU A 108 -11.55 -6.54 10.69
N GLU A 109 -12.87 -6.37 10.77
CA GLU A 109 -13.61 -6.54 12.03
C GLU A 109 -13.46 -7.94 12.61
N LEU A 110 -13.57 -8.98 11.77
CA LEU A 110 -13.36 -10.36 12.20
C LEU A 110 -11.94 -10.57 12.72
N TYR A 111 -10.92 -10.05 12.03
CA TYR A 111 -9.54 -10.17 12.46
C TYR A 111 -9.27 -9.43 13.77
N ILE A 112 -9.72 -8.17 13.87
CA ILE A 112 -9.51 -7.33 15.06
C ILE A 112 -10.20 -7.94 16.28
N SER A 113 -11.48 -8.33 16.16
CA SER A 113 -12.26 -8.89 17.27
C SER A 113 -11.73 -10.24 17.76
N LYS A 114 -11.25 -11.10 16.85
CA LYS A 114 -10.85 -12.47 17.20
C LYS A 114 -9.38 -12.59 17.64
N TYR A 115 -8.50 -11.71 17.17
CA TYR A 115 -7.05 -11.87 17.36
C TYR A 115 -6.34 -10.67 17.99
N ARG A 116 -7.02 -9.53 18.19
CA ARG A 116 -6.44 -8.33 18.82
C ARG A 116 -7.23 -7.77 20.01
N ALA A 117 -8.37 -8.37 20.35
CA ALA A 117 -9.13 -8.03 21.55
C ALA A 117 -8.38 -8.38 22.84
#